data_AF-A0A5E7ED41-F1
#
_entry.id   AF-A0A5E7ED41-F1
#
_cell.length_a   1.000
_cell.length_b   1.000
_cell.length_c   1.000
_cell.angle_alpha   90.00
_cell.angle_beta   90.00
_cell.angle_gamma   90.00
#
_symmetry.space_group_name_H-M   'P 1'
#
loop_
_entity.id
_entity.type
_entity.pdbx_description
1 polymer ?
#
loop_
_entity_poly.entity_id
_entity_poly.type
_entity_poly.pdbx_seq_one_letter_code
_entity_poly.pdbx_strand_id
1 'polypeptide(L)' 'MQSRLSNAPEMMRIRKRTVEHPFGTLKQWMGATHFLTRKLNGVSAEMSLNVLADNLKRIMKIIRTTGLMKALTA' A
#
# COMPACT_ATOMS: atom_id res chain seq x y z
N MET A 1 2.58 -20.35 16.00
CA MET A 1 3.23 -19.14 15.45
C MET A 1 4.75 -19.30 15.41
N GLN A 2 5.40 -19.57 16.55
CA GLN A 2 6.86 -19.60 16.68
C GLN A 2 7.55 -20.57 15.70
N SER A 3 7.07 -21.81 15.59
CA SER A 3 7.61 -22.80 14.64
C SER A 3 7.60 -22.31 13.17
N ARG A 4 6.57 -21.56 12.75
CA ARG A 4 6.52 -20.98 11.38
C ARG A 4 7.57 -19.89 11.17
N LEU A 5 7.84 -19.10 12.20
CA LEU A 5 8.85 -18.04 12.17
C LEU A 5 10.27 -18.63 12.22
N SER A 6 10.49 -19.67 13.03
CA SER A 6 11.75 -20.41 13.08
C SER A 6 12.08 -21.07 11.75
N ASN A 7 11.08 -21.61 11.04
CA ASN A 7 11.26 -22.26 9.73
C ASN A 7 11.44 -21.26 8.58
N ALA A 8 11.12 -19.97 8.77
CA ALA A 8 11.21 -18.94 7.74
C ALA A 8 11.53 -17.56 8.36
N PRO A 9 12.78 -17.35 8.84
CA PRO A 9 13.14 -16.15 9.62
C PRO A 9 12.98 -14.84 8.83
N GLU A 10 13.10 -14.89 7.50
CA GLU A 10 12.94 -13.74 6.61
C GLU A 10 11.50 -13.20 6.52
N MET A 11 10.51 -14.00 6.93
CA MET A 11 9.09 -13.64 6.80
C MET A 11 8.73 -12.33 7.50
N MET A 12 9.32 -12.05 8.66
CA MET A 12 9.08 -10.80 9.39
C MET A 12 9.65 -9.60 8.66
N ARG A 13 10.82 -9.75 8.03
CA ARG A 13 11.45 -8.68 7.24
C ARG A 13 10.64 -8.38 5.98
N ILE A 14 10.12 -9.42 5.32
CA ILE A 14 9.24 -9.27 4.15
C ILE A 14 7.96 -8.55 4.56
N ARG A 15 7.27 -9.03 5.60
CA ARG A 15 6.02 -8.42 6.11
C ARG A 15 6.19 -6.93 6.44
N LYS A 16 7.29 -6.58 7.11
CA LYS A 16 7.60 -5.18 7.43
C LYS A 16 7.65 -4.30 6.17
N ARG A 17 8.24 -4.81 5.08
CA ARG A 17 8.46 -4.07 3.83
C ARG A 17 7.24 -4.06 2.90
N THR A 18 6.48 -5.15 2.85
CA THR A 18 5.40 -5.33 1.87
C THR A 18 4.03 -4.96 2.42
N VAL A 19 3.82 -5.08 3.73
CA VAL A 19 2.52 -4.83 4.36
C VAL A 19 2.62 -3.67 5.35
N GLU A 20 3.46 -3.79 6.39
CA GLU A 20 3.42 -2.84 7.50
C GLU A 20 3.81 -1.42 7.04
N HIS A 21 4.82 -1.29 6.20
CA HIS A 21 5.23 0.02 5.67
C HIS A 21 4.15 0.68 4.79
N PRO A 22 3.62 0.03 3.72
CA PRO A 22 2.52 0.62 2.94
C PRO A 22 1.28 0.98 3.77
N PHE A 23 0.85 0.09 4.67
CA PHE A 23 -0.29 0.38 5.54
C PHE A 23 -0.01 1.53 6.51
N GLY A 24 1.22 1.67 7.00
CA GLY A 24 1.64 2.81 7.81
C GLY A 24 1.57 4.13 7.04
N THR A 25 2.06 4.15 5.80
CA THR A 25 1.99 5.33 4.92
C THR A 25 0.55 5.71 4.60
N LEU A 26 -0.29 4.74 4.22
CA LEU A 26 -1.71 4.97 3.94
C LEU A 26 -2.42 5.58 5.15
N LYS A 27 -2.26 5.00 6.34
CA LYS A 27 -2.86 5.53 7.57
C LYS A 27 -2.36 6.93 7.90
N GLN A 28 -1.07 7.21 7.70
CA GLN A 28 -0.52 8.54 7.94
C GLN A 28 -1.12 9.59 7.00
N TRP A 29 -1.33 9.24 5.72
CA TRP A 29 -1.90 10.17 4.73
C TRP A 29 -3.41 10.36 4.87
N MET A 30 -4.15 9.32 5.22
CA MET A 30 -5.58 9.40 5.52
C MET A 30 -5.87 10.30 6.74
N GLY A 31 -4.84 10.58 7.55
CA GLY A 31 -4.97 11.29 8.81
C GLY A 31 -5.49 10.38 9.92
N ALA A 32 -5.46 10.88 11.15
CA ALA A 32 -6.06 10.19 12.31
C ALA A 32 -7.60 10.23 12.32
N THR A 33 -8.21 10.84 11.30
CA THR A 33 -9.64 11.11 11.20
C THR A 33 -10.41 9.99 10.50
N HIS A 34 -11.74 10.09 10.55
CA HIS A 34 -12.65 9.10 9.98
C HIS A 34 -12.72 9.26 8.45
N PHE A 35 -13.11 8.18 7.76
CA PHE A 35 -13.45 8.24 6.34
C PHE A 35 -14.45 9.38 6.08
N LEU A 36 -14.26 10.09 4.97
CA LEU A 36 -15.14 11.20 4.56
C LEU A 36 -16.51 10.67 4.11
N THR A 37 -16.52 9.47 3.56
CA THR A 37 -17.72 8.81 3.05
C THR A 37 -18.41 7.94 4.10
N ARG A 38 -19.72 7.73 3.92
CA ARG A 38 -20.54 6.86 4.78
C ARG A 38 -20.96 5.60 4.02
N LYS A 39 -21.30 4.54 4.78
CA LYS A 39 -21.67 3.20 4.29
C LYS A 39 -20.50 2.47 3.61
N LEU A 40 -20.58 1.14 3.56
CA LEU A 40 -19.47 0.29 3.09
C LEU A 40 -19.03 0.63 1.66
N ASN A 41 -19.95 0.92 0.75
CA ASN A 41 -19.62 1.24 -0.63
C ASN A 41 -18.78 2.52 -0.75
N GLY A 42 -19.13 3.56 0.01
CA GLY A 42 -18.38 4.82 0.03
C GLY A 42 -17.00 4.61 0.64
N VAL A 43 -16.95 4.00 1.83
CA VAL A 43 -15.70 3.74 2.56
C VAL A 43 -14.75 2.85 1.74
N SER A 44 -15.30 1.84 1.06
CA SER A 44 -14.55 0.99 0.13
C SER A 44 -13.93 1.80 -0.99
N ALA A 45 -14.70 2.69 -1.63
CA ALA A 45 -14.19 3.51 -2.72
C ALA A 45 -13.06 4.43 -2.24
N GLU A 46 -13.23 5.08 -1.08
CA GLU A 46 -12.23 5.94 -0.48
C GLU A 46 -10.94 5.17 -0.13
N MET A 47 -11.06 3.97 0.44
CA MET A 47 -9.92 3.11 0.72
C MET A 47 -9.21 2.68 -0.58
N SER A 48 -9.97 2.28 -1.61
CA SER A 48 -9.43 1.88 -2.91
C SER A 48 -8.67 3.02 -3.60
N LEU A 49 -9.18 4.25 -3.53
CA LEU A 49 -8.52 5.43 -4.10
C LEU A 49 -7.21 5.75 -3.37
N ASN A 50 -7.20 5.69 -2.04
CA ASN A 50 -5.97 5.87 -1.25
C ASN A 50 -4.90 4.83 -1.62
N VAL A 51 -5.29 3.55 -1.70
CA VAL A 51 -4.39 2.46 -2.11
C VAL A 51 -3.87 2.67 -3.53
N LEU A 52 -4.74 3.09 -4.47
CA LEU A 52 -4.33 3.37 -5.85
C LEU A 52 -3.31 4.50 -5.91
N ALA A 53 -3.54 5.60 -5.18
CA ALA A 53 -2.63 6.73 -5.14
C ALA A 53 -1.25 6.37 -4.57
N ASP A 54 -1.19 5.61 -3.46
CA ASP A 54 0.08 5.13 -2.89
C ASP A 54 0.81 4.19 -3.87
N ASN A 55 0.10 3.24 -4.48
CA ASN A 55 0.68 2.31 -5.45
C ASN A 55 1.30 3.04 -6.65
N LEU A 56 0.60 4.03 -7.22
CA LEU A 56 1.12 4.85 -8.31
C LEU A 56 2.38 5.61 -7.86
N LYS A 57 2.34 6.24 -6.68
CA LYS A 57 3.49 6.97 -6.14
C LYS A 57 4.69 6.06 -5.86
N ARG A 58 4.44 4.83 -5.39
CA ARG A 58 5.46 3.81 -5.16
C ARG A 58 6.09 3.34 -6.47
N ILE A 59 5.31 3.04 -7.49
CA ILE A 59 5.82 2.63 -8.80
C ILE A 59 6.63 3.77 -9.45
N MET A 60 6.12 5.00 -9.41
CA MET A 60 6.87 6.17 -9.88
C MET A 60 8.24 6.32 -9.18
N LYS A 61 8.35 5.93 -7.90
CA LYS A 61 9.64 5.95 -7.19
C LYS A 61 10.57 4.80 -7.62
N ILE A 62 10.03 3.64 -7.98
CA ILE A 62 10.81 2.44 -8.35
C ILE A 62 11.31 2.54 -9.80
N ILE A 63 10.42 2.79 -10.76
CA ILE A 63 10.75 2.74 -12.21
C ILE A 63 10.83 4.13 -12.86
N ARG A 64 10.65 5.20 -12.08
CA ARG A 64 10.52 6.59 -12.56
C ARG A 64 9.25 6.82 -13.39
N THR A 65 8.87 8.09 -13.54
CA THR A 65 7.69 8.50 -14.31
C THR A 65 7.77 8.07 -15.77
N THR A 66 8.96 8.15 -16.38
CA THR A 66 9.21 7.73 -17.76
C THR A 66 9.00 6.23 -17.97
N GLY A 67 9.47 5.40 -17.02
CA GLY A 67 9.26 3.95 -17.04
C GLY A 67 7.79 3.58 -16.89
N LEU A 68 7.06 4.30 -16.02
CA LEU A 68 5.62 4.11 -15.85
C LEU A 68 4.84 4.46 -17.13
N MET A 69 5.11 5.62 -17.74
CA MET A 69 4.42 6.02 -18.97
C MET A 69 4.63 5.00 -20.08
N LYS A 70 5.86 4.50 -20.26
CA LYS A 70 6.16 3.46 -21.25
C LYS A 70 5.38 2.18 -21.00
N ALA A 71 5.24 1.77 -19.74
CA ALA A 71 4.49 0.56 -19.37
C ALA A 71 2.98 0.70 -19.58
N LEU A 72 2.42 1.92 -19.50
CA LEU A 72 1.00 2.18 -19.73
C LEU A 72 0.62 2.27 -21.21
N THR A 73 1.58 2.61 -22.07
CA THR A 73 1.37 2.73 -23.52
C THR A 73 1.69 1.46 -24.31
N ALA A 74 2.20 0.42 -23.64
CA ALA A 74 2.51 -0.89 -24.23
C ALA A 74 1.29 -1.81 -24.20
#